data_AF-A0A919LQV2-F1
#
_entry.id   AF-A0A919LQV2-F1
#
_cell.length_a   1.000
_cell.length_b   1.000
_cell.length_c   1.000
_cell.angle_alpha   90.00
_cell.angle_beta   90.00
_cell.angle_gamma   90.00
#
_symmetry.space_group_name_H-M   'P 1'
#
loop_
_entity.id
_entity.type
_entity.pdbx_description
1 polymer ?
#
loop_
_entity_poly.entity_id
_entity_poly.type
_entity_poly.pdbx_seq_one_letter_code
_entity_poly.pdbx_strand_id
1 'polypeptide(L)' 'MRLGVNYPHGPLAWGERLGWRRVLQLLENLQHHYGEERYRPSSLLRQKALMEKHHEQ' A
#
# COMPACT_ATOMS: atom_id res chain seq x y z
N MET A 1 -4.31 15.34 2.19
CA MET A 1 -4.42 15.26 0.71
C MET A 1 -5.81 15.57 0.17
N ARG A 2 -6.92 15.16 0.83
CA ARG A 2 -8.28 15.46 0.35
C ARG A 2 -8.56 16.96 0.12
N LEU A 3 -8.16 17.83 1.06
CA LEU A 3 -8.47 19.27 0.97
C LEU A 3 -7.42 20.11 0.23
N GLY A 4 -6.22 19.56 -0.01
CA GLY A 4 -5.13 20.28 -0.69
C GLY A 4 -4.99 19.94 -2.17
N VAL A 5 -5.30 18.70 -2.55
CA VAL A 5 -5.13 18.18 -3.93
C VAL A 5 -6.37 17.43 -4.43
N ASN A 6 -7.51 17.59 -3.74
CA ASN A 6 -8.84 17.08 -4.11
C ASN A 6 -8.94 15.55 -4.36
N TYR A 7 -8.15 14.75 -3.64
CA TYR A 7 -8.27 13.28 -3.73
C TYR A 7 -9.58 12.81 -3.09
N PRO A 8 -10.29 11.84 -3.69
CA PRO A 8 -11.59 11.39 -3.19
C PRO A 8 -11.50 10.79 -1.77
N HIS A 9 -10.38 10.14 -1.47
CA HIS A 9 -10.07 9.61 -0.15
C HIS A 9 -8.63 9.96 0.24
N GLY A 10 -8.34 9.95 1.55
CA GLY A 10 -6.97 10.03 2.02
C GLY A 10 -6.19 8.76 1.63
N PRO A 11 -4.87 8.85 1.38
CA PRO A 11 -4.08 7.71 0.93
C PRO A 11 -4.11 6.51 1.89
N LEU A 12 -4.19 6.77 3.21
CA LEU A 12 -4.33 5.71 4.21
C LEU A 12 -5.70 5.00 4.13
N ALA A 13 -6.78 5.78 4.05
CA ALA A 13 -8.13 5.23 3.89
C ALA A 13 -8.29 4.46 2.56
N TRP A 14 -7.57 4.87 1.51
CA TRP A 14 -7.49 4.12 0.27
C TRP A 14 -6.74 2.80 0.42
N GLY A 15 -5.63 2.78 1.16
CA GLY A 15 -4.91 1.54 1.46
C GLY A 15 -5.79 0.53 2.21
N GLU A 16 -6.57 0.98 3.19
CA GLU A 16 -7.52 0.13 3.93
C GLU A 16 -8.63 -0.41 3.03
N ARG A 17 -9.16 0.43 2.13
CA ARG A 17 -10.23 0.03 1.20
C ARG A 17 -9.77 -0.90 0.09
N LEU A 18 -8.56 -0.70 -0.43
CA LEU A 18 -7.99 -1.49 -1.54
C LEU A 18 -7.35 -2.80 -1.06
N GLY A 19 -7.01 -2.87 0.23
CA GLY A 19 -6.27 -3.96 0.85
C GLY A 19 -4.77 -3.70 0.84
N TRP A 20 -4.15 -3.71 2.01
CA TRP A 20 -2.72 -3.46 2.20
C TRP A 20 -1.86 -4.52 1.53
N ARG A 21 -2.28 -5.79 1.56
CA ARG A 21 -1.59 -6.88 0.86
C ARG A 21 -1.57 -6.69 -0.64
N ARG A 22 -2.68 -6.23 -1.23
CA ARG A 22 -2.76 -5.99 -2.67
C ARG A 22 -1.79 -4.89 -3.10
N VAL A 23 -1.73 -3.80 -2.35
CA VAL A 23 -0.80 -2.70 -2.62
C VAL A 23 0.65 -3.14 -2.45
N LEU A 24 0.96 -3.93 -1.42
CA LEU A 24 2.29 -4.49 -1.20
C LEU A 24 2.73 -5.37 -2.38
N GLN A 25 1.89 -6.32 -2.79
CA GLN A 25 2.19 -7.23 -3.90
C GLN A 25 2.42 -6.48 -5.22
N LEU A 26 1.61 -5.45 -5.50
CA LEU A 26 1.79 -4.61 -6.67
C LEU A 26 3.17 -3.95 -6.68
N LEU A 27 3.58 -3.34 -5.57
CA LEU A 27 4.88 -2.68 -5.47
C LEU A 27 6.05 -3.65 -5.53
N GLU A 28 5.93 -4.84 -4.92
CA GLU A 28 6.95 -5.90 -5.03
C GLU A 28 7.10 -6.39 -6.47
N ASN A 29 6.01 -6.56 -7.19
CA ASN A 29 6.04 -6.93 -8.61
C ASN A 29 6.70 -5.85 -9.46
N LEU A 30 6.40 -4.57 -9.22
CA LEU A 30 7.04 -3.46 -9.93
C LEU A 30 8.52 -3.36 -9.59
N GLN A 31 8.89 -3.50 -8.31
CA GLN A 31 10.28 -3.52 -7.88
C GLN A 31 11.05 -4.68 -8.53
N HIS A 32 10.45 -5.87 -8.59
CA HIS A 32 11.05 -7.03 -9.24
C HIS A 32 11.20 -6.84 -10.75
N HIS A 33 10.19 -6.27 -11.41
CA HIS A 33 10.19 -6.07 -12.85
C HIS A 33 11.21 -5.02 -13.31
N TYR A 34 11.27 -3.87 -12.62
CA TYR A 34 12.16 -2.77 -13.01
C TYR A 34 13.54 -2.85 -12.35
N GLY A 35 13.68 -3.57 -11.23
CA GLY A 35 14.92 -3.62 -10.45
C GLY A 35 15.26 -2.29 -9.76
N GLU A 36 14.35 -1.32 -9.76
CA GLU A 36 14.56 0.01 -9.21
C GLU A 36 14.14 0.11 -7.73
N GLU A 37 14.97 0.77 -6.92
CA GLU A 37 14.64 1.05 -5.52
C GLU A 37 13.46 2.03 -5.36
N ARG A 38 13.10 2.75 -6.43
CA ARG A 38 11.94 3.65 -6.46
C ARG A 38 10.63 2.96 -6.07
N TYR A 39 10.46 1.70 -6.43
CA TYR A 39 9.25 0.93 -6.16
C TYR A 39 9.32 0.13 -4.84
N ARG A 40 10.42 0.28 -4.08
CA ARG A 40 10.60 -0.44 -2.83
C ARG A 40 9.45 -0.14 -1.85
N PRO A 41 8.68 -1.17 -1.42
CA PRO A 41 7.66 -0.98 -0.40
C PRO A 41 8.27 -0.49 0.92
N SER A 42 7.66 0.52 1.53
CA SER A 42 8.08 1.05 2.83
C SER A 42 7.85 0.04 3.96
N SER A 43 8.63 0.13 5.04
CA SER A 43 8.50 -0.78 6.19
C SER A 43 7.11 -0.73 6.82
N LEU A 44 6.48 0.45 6.88
CA LEU A 44 5.12 0.60 7.42
C LEU A 44 4.07 -0.12 6.55
N LEU A 45 4.21 -0.08 5.22
CA LEU A 45 3.30 -0.79 4.32
C LEU A 45 3.40 -2.31 4.54
N ARG A 46 4.61 -2.84 4.70
CA ARG A 46 4.85 -4.25 5.02
C ARG A 46 4.19 -4.63 6.35
N GLN A 47 4.35 -3.81 7.39
CA GLN A 47 3.72 -4.02 8.69
C GLN A 47 2.19 -4.04 8.56
N LYS A 48 1.60 -3.07 7.85
CA LYS A 48 0.14 -3.01 7.66
C LYS A 48 -0.40 -4.22 6.89
N ALA A 49 0.31 -4.70 5.87
CA ALA A 49 -0.05 -5.91 5.14
C ALA A 49 0.02 -7.19 6.00
N LEU A 50 0.94 -7.24 6.98
CA LEU A 50 0.99 -8.32 7.96
C LEU A 50 -0.16 -8.24 8.97
N MET A 51 -0.46 -7.04 9.47
CA MET A 51 -1.55 -6.80 10.44
C MET A 51 -2.94 -7.06 9.84
N GLU A 52 -3.12 -6.85 8.54
CA GLU A 52 -4.38 -7.12 7.82
C GLU A 52 -4.83 -8.59 7.95
N LYS A 53 -3.90 -9.54 8.15
CA LYS A 53 -4.23 -10.97 8.38
C LYS A 53 -5.10 -11.22 9.62
N HIS A 54 -5.21 -10.26 10.53
CA HIS A 54 -6.00 -10.39 11.76
C HIS A 54 -7.45 -9.92 11.63
N HIS A 55 -7.88 -9.40 10.47
CA HIS A 55 -9.24 -8.86 10.29
C HIS A 55 -10.20 -9.76 9.49
N GLU A 56 -9.75 -10.93 9.05
CA GLU A 56 -10.56 -11.93 8.32
C GLU A 56 -10.82 -13.22 9.13
N GLN A 57 -10.71 -13.17 10.48
CA GLN A 57 -11.16 -14.25 11.37
C GLN A 57 -12.42 -13.87 12.13
#